data_AF-A0A026WMF6-F1
#
_entry.id   AF-A0A026WMF6-F1
#
_cell.length_a   1.000
_cell.length_b   1.000
_cell.length_c   1.000
_cell.angle_alpha   90.00
_cell.angle_beta   90.00
_cell.angle_gamma   90.00
#
_symmetry.space_group_name_H-M   'P 1'
#
loop_
_entity.id
_entity.type
_entity.pdbx_description
1 polymer ?
#
loop_
_entity_poly.entity_id
_entity_poly.type
_entity_poly.pdbx_seq_one_letter_code
_entity_poly.pdbx_strand_id
1 'polypeptide(L)'
;MSRSKIEEAYYASKIRVNGQKPLKKSKEIREEDEIDIILHRNLDNPKFLTINRIQILSISPAPGGVHIKLSRDKNLIIEDYADAWSP
;
A
#
# COMPACT_ATOMS: atom_id res chain seq x y z
N MET A 1 2.73 12.16 1.94
CA MET A 1 1.50 12.34 2.74
C MET A 1 1.90 12.58 4.17
N SER A 2 1.11 13.33 4.94
CA SER A 2 1.31 13.43 6.39
C SER A 2 0.96 12.10 7.06
N ARG A 3 1.50 11.88 8.27
CA ARG A 3 1.17 10.70 9.08
C ARG A 3 -0.33 10.60 9.37
N SER A 4 -1.02 11.73 9.61
CA SER A 4 -2.48 11.74 9.84
C SER A 4 -3.25 11.20 8.65
N LYS A 5 -2.89 11.58 7.41
CA LYS A 5 -3.56 11.10 6.19
C LYS A 5 -3.38 9.59 5.99
N ILE A 6 -2.22 9.05 6.37
CA ILE A 6 -1.98 7.60 6.34
C ILE A 6 -2.84 6.89 7.38
N GLU A 7 -3.01 7.48 8.55
CA GLU A 7 -3.84 6.94 9.61
C GLU A 7 -5.33 6.95 9.26
N GLU A 8 -5.83 8.05 8.68
CA GLU A 8 -7.18 8.13 8.12
C GLU A 8 -7.39 7.05 7.03
N ALA A 9 -6.42 6.88 6.12
CA ALA A 9 -6.49 5.85 5.09
C ALA A 9 -6.52 4.43 5.66
N TYR A 10 -5.78 4.16 6.74
CA TYR A 10 -5.82 2.88 7.44
C TYR A 10 -7.22 2.60 7.99
N TYR A 11 -7.82 3.56 8.71
CA TYR A 11 -9.17 3.39 9.28
C TYR A 11 -10.25 3.32 8.20
N ALA A 12 -10.08 4.02 7.09
CA ALA A 12 -10.94 3.92 5.90
C ALA A 12 -10.71 2.63 5.09
N SER A 13 -9.94 1.66 5.60
CA SER A 13 -9.66 0.38 4.94
C SER A 13 -9.02 0.50 3.55
N LYS A 14 -8.31 1.61 3.27
CA LYS A 14 -7.67 1.91 1.97
C LYS A 14 -6.25 1.37 1.84
N ILE A 15 -5.71 0.74 2.89
CA ILE A 15 -4.35 0.18 2.86
C ILE A 15 -4.42 -1.33 2.65
N ARG A 16 -3.58 -1.84 1.75
CA ARG A 16 -3.31 -3.27 1.57
C ARG A 16 -1.82 -3.54 1.66
N VAL A 17 -1.46 -4.69 2.21
CA VAL A 17 -0.08 -5.21 2.21
C VAL A 17 -0.12 -6.58 1.55
N ASN A 18 0.59 -6.76 0.44
CA ASN A 18 0.55 -7.96 -0.41
C ASN A 18 -0.89 -8.36 -0.77
N GLY A 19 -1.72 -7.37 -1.12
CA GLY A 19 -3.14 -7.56 -1.46
C GLY A 19 -4.09 -7.82 -0.30
N GLN A 20 -3.61 -7.88 0.95
CA GLN A 20 -4.43 -8.18 2.12
C GLN A 20 -4.61 -6.97 3.04
N LYS A 21 -5.76 -6.89 3.72
CA LYS A 21 -6.00 -5.85 4.73
C LYS A 21 -5.09 -6.06 5.96
N PRO A 22 -4.22 -5.11 6.32
CA PRO A 22 -3.40 -5.25 7.52
C PRO A 22 -4.27 -5.13 8.79
N LEU A 23 -4.08 -6.06 9.75
CA LEU A 23 -4.79 -6.06 11.04
C LEU A 23 -4.25 -5.03 12.03
N LYS A 24 -2.97 -4.68 11.91
CA LYS A 24 -2.26 -3.74 12.78
C LYS A 24 -1.46 -2.76 11.92
N LYS A 25 -1.37 -1.51 12.36
CA LYS A 25 -0.53 -0.46 11.75
C LYS A 25 0.96 -0.79 11.82
N SER A 26 1.38 -1.45 12.90
CA SER A 26 2.77 -1.85 13.16
C SER A 26 3.12 -3.22 12.57
N LYS A 27 2.52 -3.58 11.43
CA LYS A 27 2.89 -4.82 10.73
C LYS A 27 4.34 -4.68 10.26
N GLU A 28 5.16 -5.67 10.56
CA GLU A 28 6.52 -5.75 10.04
C GLU A 28 6.48 -5.91 8.51
N ILE A 29 7.38 -5.21 7.85
CA ILE A 29 7.53 -5.20 6.39
C ILE A 29 8.91 -5.78 6.06
N ARG A 30 8.98 -6.62 5.04
CA ARG A 30 10.19 -7.29 4.57
C ARG A 30 10.56 -6.83 3.16
N GLU A 31 11.73 -7.25 2.69
CA GLU A 31 12.08 -7.16 1.28
C GLU A 31 11.02 -7.88 0.44
N GLU A 32 10.75 -7.36 -0.76
CA GLU A 32 9.72 -7.78 -1.71
C GLU A 32 8.26 -7.53 -1.31
N ASP A 33 7.99 -7.03 -0.10
CA ASP A 33 6.63 -6.66 0.29
C ASP A 33 6.12 -5.45 -0.52
N GLU A 34 4.84 -5.54 -0.90
CA GLU A 34 4.08 -4.51 -1.58
C GLU A 34 3.08 -3.85 -0.63
N ILE A 35 3.09 -2.53 -0.58
CA ILE A 35 2.13 -1.73 0.18
C ILE A 35 1.34 -0.86 -0.79
N ASP A 36 0.03 -1.05 -0.78
CA ASP A 36 -0.89 -0.33 -1.63
C ASP A 36 -1.76 0.63 -0.83
N ILE A 37 -1.96 1.82 -1.39
CA ILE A 37 -2.95 2.78 -0.93
C ILE A 37 -3.97 2.99 -2.03
N ILE A 38 -5.21 2.61 -1.76
CA ILE A 38 -6.34 2.75 -2.67
C ILE A 38 -6.76 4.21 -2.73
N LEU A 39 -6.77 4.78 -3.93
CA LEU A 39 -7.19 6.16 -4.17
C LEU A 39 -8.70 6.23 -4.42
N HIS A 40 -9.15 5.49 -5.44
CA HIS A 40 -10.55 5.42 -5.84
C HIS A 40 -10.79 4.17 -6.70
N ARG A 41 -12.05 3.72 -6.73
CA ARG A 41 -12.53 2.75 -7.71
C ARG A 41 -12.83 3.48 -9.02
N ASN A 42 -12.52 2.84 -10.15
CA ASN A 42 -12.81 3.40 -11.45
C ASN A 42 -14.35 3.47 -11.66
N LEU A 43 -14.84 4.63 -12.10
CA LEU A 43 -16.27 4.87 -12.32
C LEU A 43 -16.79 4.11 -13.54
N ASP A 44 -15.97 3.99 -14.59
CA ASP A 44 -16.36 3.35 -15.85
C ASP A 44 -16.32 1.83 -15.74
N ASN A 45 -15.43 1.29 -14.90
CA ASN A 45 -15.32 -0.14 -14.68
C ASN A 45 -15.04 -0.46 -13.20
N PRO A 46 -16.08 -0.82 -12.43
CA PRO A 46 -15.99 -1.10 -11.00
C PRO A 46 -15.04 -2.24 -10.62
N LYS A 47 -14.60 -3.06 -11.58
CA LYS A 47 -13.62 -4.13 -11.36
C LYS A 47 -12.21 -3.61 -11.12
N PHE A 48 -11.92 -2.36 -11.51
CA PHE A 48 -10.60 -1.78 -11.41
C PHE A 48 -10.49 -0.76 -10.28
N LEU A 49 -9.35 -0.77 -9.61
CA LEU A 49 -8.97 0.18 -8.58
C LEU A 49 -7.74 0.96 -9.04
N THR A 50 -7.75 2.27 -8.78
CA THR A 50 -6.56 3.10 -8.90
C THR A 50 -5.86 3.16 -7.56
N ILE A 51 -4.61 2.71 -7.51
CA ILE A 51 -3.80 2.60 -6.29
C ILE A 51 -2.47 3.33 -6.43
N ASN A 52 -1.84 3.61 -5.30
CA ASN A 52 -0.41 3.91 -5.23
C ASN A 52 0.29 2.72 -4.57
N ARG A 53 1.25 2.11 -5.26
CA ARG A 53 2.04 0.98 -4.75
C ARG A 53 3.44 1.43 -4.37
N ILE A 54 3.91 0.90 -3.25
CA ILE A 54 5.31 0.95 -2.84
C ILE A 54 5.77 -0.48 -2.67
N GLN A 55 6.85 -0.86 -3.35
CA GLN A 55 7.48 -2.16 -3.16
C GLN A 55 8.84 -1.97 -2.51
N ILE A 56 9.16 -2.78 -1.51
CA ILE A 56 10.48 -2.78 -0.88
C ILE A 56 11.42 -3.63 -1.72
N LEU A 57 12.46 -3.02 -2.30
CA LEU A 57 13.42 -3.71 -3.15
C LEU A 57 14.64 -4.22 -2.39
N SER A 58 15.06 -3.50 -1.35
CA SER A 58 16.17 -3.93 -0.50
C SER A 58 16.19 -3.18 0.82
N ILE A 59 16.61 -3.83 1.89
CA ILE A 59 16.80 -3.29 3.23
C ILE A 59 18.25 -3.58 3.65
N SER A 60 19.07 -2.55 3.72
CA SER A 60 20.48 -2.68 4.13
C SER A 60 20.75 -1.90 5.42
N PRO A 61 21.42 -2.51 6.41
CA PRO A 61 21.84 -1.79 7.62
C PRO A 61 22.86 -0.71 7.26
N ALA A 62 22.82 0.42 7.96
CA ALA A 62 23.77 1.50 7.78
C ALA A 62 24.15 2.14 9.12
N PRO A 63 25.30 2.85 9.20
CA PRO A 63 25.70 3.54 10.42
C PRO A 63 24.59 4.52 10.86
N GLY A 64 24.01 4.27 12.04
CA GLY A 64 22.93 5.10 12.60
C GLY A 64 21.53 4.83 12.06
N GLY A 65 21.30 3.77 11.26
CA GLY A 65 19.95 3.45 10.79
C GLY A 65 19.87 2.34 9.75
N VAL A 66 18.91 2.50 8.83
CA VAL A 66 18.61 1.52 7.78
C VAL A 66 18.43 2.26 6.47
N HIS A 67 19.11 1.82 5.42
CA HIS A 67 18.83 2.25 4.05
C HIS A 67 17.81 1.30 3.43
N ILE A 68 16.73 1.88 2.92
CA ILE A 68 15.66 1.14 2.26
C ILE A 68 15.59 1.63 0.82
N LYS A 69 15.73 0.70 -0.14
CA LYS A 69 15.43 0.97 -1.54
C LYS A 69 13.99 0.55 -1.79
N LEU A 70 13.21 1.45 -2.39
CA LEU A 70 11.81 1.21 -2.70
C LEU A 70 11.49 1.60 -4.13
N SER A 71 10.62 0.82 -4.77
CA SER A 71 9.93 1.22 -5.99
C SER A 71 8.66 1.98 -5.62
N ARG A 72 8.28 2.95 -6.45
CA ARG A 72 7.07 3.73 -6.21
C ARG A 72 6.29 3.88 -7.51
N ASP A 73 5.12 3.29 -7.53
CA ASP A 73 4.17 3.38 -8.62
C ASP A 73 2.99 4.26 -8.18
N LYS A 74 2.73 5.30 -8.96
CA LYS A 74 1.62 6.22 -8.72
C LYS A 74 0.52 5.96 -9.73
N ASN A 75 -0.73 5.96 -9.27
CA ASN A 75 -1.92 5.76 -10.11
C ASN A 75 -1.87 4.45 -10.90
N LEU A 76 -1.37 3.38 -10.29
CA LEU A 76 -1.39 2.05 -10.87
C LEU A 76 -2.84 1.56 -10.90
N ILE A 77 -3.27 1.05 -12.05
CA ILE A 77 -4.60 0.44 -12.20
C ILE A 77 -4.43 -1.05 -11.98
N ILE A 78 -5.18 -1.59 -11.03
CA ILE A 78 -5.22 -3.02 -10.72
C ILE A 78 -6.65 -3.52 -10.75
N GLU A 79 -6.83 -4.83 -10.94
CA GLU A 79 -8.10 -5.49 -10.62
C GLU A 79 -8.34 -5.47 -9.10
N ASP A 80 -9.59 -5.58 -8.69
CA ASP A 80 -9.94 -5.66 -7.28
C ASP A 80 -9.26 -6.87 -6.60
N TYR A 81 -8.98 -6.70 -5.31
CA TYR A 81 -8.34 -7.72 -4.51
C TYR A 81 -9.29 -8.91 -4.30
N ALA A 82 -8.72 -10.09 -4.01
CA ALA A 82 -9.52 -11.27 -3.65
C ALA A 82 -10.47 -10.98 -2.46
N ASP A 83 -10.02 -10.17 -1.50
CA ASP A 83 -10.87 -9.52 -0.50
C ASP A 83 -11.31 -8.14 -1.01
N ALA A 84 -12.44 -8.16 -1.73
CA ALA A 84 -12.97 -7.00 -2.45
C ALA A 84 -13.05 -5.77 -1.55
N TRP A 85 -12.47 -4.66 -2.02
CA TRP A 85 -12.47 -3.45 -1.23
C TRP A 85 -13.89 -2.85 -1.17
N SER A 86 -14.39 -2.63 0.05
CA SER A 86 -15.59 -1.83 0.30
C SER A 86 -15.21 -0.56 1.07
N PRO A 87 -15.54 0.64 0.55
CA PRO A 87 -15.37 1.90 1.29
C PRO A 87 -16.24 1.97 2.53
#